data_AF-A0A6G3XCF9-F1
#
_entry.id   AF-A0A6G3XCF9-F1
#
_cell.length_a   1.000
_cell.length_b   1.000
_cell.length_c   1.000
_cell.angle_alpha   90.00
_cell.angle_beta   90.00
_cell.angle_gamma   90.00
#
_symmetry.space_group_name_H-M   'P 1'
#
loop_
_entity.id
_entity.type
_entity.pdbx_description
1 polymer ?
#
loop_
_entity_poly.entity_id
_entity_poly.type
_entity_poly.pdbx_seq_one_letter_code
_entity_poly.pdbx_strand_id
1 'polypeptide(L)'
;DWMVEEWCGPEAHGRLIPLTLIPLWDAELAAAEVRRNAARGVRAVAFSEIPPHLGLPSIHADDWDPFLAACDETGTVIAMHIGSSSRMPSTSADAPPAVGSTITFANCCFSMVDWLMSGK
;
A
#
# COMPACT_ATOMS: atom_id res chain seq x y z
N ASP A 1 12.16 -3.36 -10.35
CA ASP A 1 12.60 -3.49 -11.75
C ASP A 1 11.86 -4.58 -12.48
N TRP A 2 11.94 -5.85 -12.05
CA TRP A 2 11.18 -6.97 -12.62
C TRP A 2 9.71 -6.67 -12.95
N MET A 3 8.96 -6.04 -12.03
CA MET A 3 7.55 -5.66 -12.24
C MET A 3 7.34 -4.79 -13.49
N VAL A 4 8.27 -3.89 -13.77
CA VAL A 4 8.15 -2.88 -14.83
C VAL A 4 8.79 -3.36 -16.13
N GLU A 5 9.98 -3.94 -16.03
CA GLU A 5 10.80 -4.32 -17.20
C GLU A 5 10.40 -5.67 -17.79
N GLU A 6 9.99 -6.63 -16.94
CA GLU A 6 9.69 -7.99 -17.37
C GLU A 6 8.17 -8.24 -17.33
N TRP A 7 7.56 -8.19 -16.15
CA TRP A 7 6.15 -8.56 -15.99
C TRP A 7 5.21 -7.65 -16.77
N CYS A 8 5.36 -6.33 -16.63
CA CYS A 8 4.62 -5.33 -17.40
C CYS A 8 5.42 -4.78 -18.60
N GLY A 9 6.47 -5.48 -19.02
CA GLY A 9 7.35 -5.05 -20.10
C GLY A 9 6.67 -4.94 -21.46
N PRO A 10 7.42 -4.63 -22.54
CA PRO A 10 6.87 -4.42 -23.89
C PRO A 10 5.99 -5.58 -24.40
N GLU A 11 6.30 -6.81 -24.00
CA GLU A 11 5.58 -8.04 -24.36
C GLU A 11 4.16 -8.09 -23.78
N ALA A 12 3.89 -7.35 -22.70
CA ALA A 12 2.54 -7.19 -22.17
C ALA A 12 1.66 -6.29 -23.05
N HIS A 13 2.23 -5.62 -24.06
CA HIS A 13 1.52 -4.73 -25.00
C HIS A 13 0.61 -3.70 -24.30
N GLY A 14 1.06 -3.17 -23.15
CA GLY A 14 0.30 -2.20 -22.35
C GLY A 14 -0.94 -2.75 -21.65
N ARG A 15 -1.18 -4.07 -21.67
CA ARG A 15 -2.34 -4.70 -21.02
C ARG A 15 -2.16 -4.88 -19.51
N LEU A 16 -0.91 -4.92 -19.04
CA LEU A 16 -0.57 -5.05 -17.63
C LEU A 16 -0.09 -3.70 -17.11
N ILE A 17 -0.66 -3.25 -15.99
CA ILE A 17 -0.31 -1.98 -15.34
C ILE A 17 0.60 -2.30 -14.15
N PRO A 18 1.83 -1.73 -14.09
CA PRO A 18 2.74 -2.02 -13.00
C PRO A 18 2.23 -1.42 -11.67
N LEU A 19 2.23 -2.23 -10.64
CA LEU A 19 2.04 -1.83 -9.25
C LEU A 19 3.31 -2.15 -8.46
N THR A 20 4.09 -1.11 -8.16
CA THR A 20 5.42 -1.30 -7.55
C THR A 20 5.37 -1.31 -6.03
N LEU A 21 6.36 -1.96 -5.41
CA LEU A 21 6.59 -1.92 -3.96
C LEU A 21 7.56 -0.78 -3.63
N ILE A 22 7.50 -0.32 -2.38
CA ILE A 22 8.40 0.69 -1.80
C ILE A 22 9.11 0.15 -0.55
N PRO A 23 10.25 0.74 -0.16
CA PRO A 23 10.88 0.55 1.15
C PRO A 23 9.99 1.02 2.30
N LEU A 24 9.07 0.17 2.78
CA LEU A 24 8.12 0.52 3.86
C LEU A 24 8.78 0.83 5.21
N TRP A 25 10.09 0.62 5.36
CA TRP A 25 10.82 0.95 6.60
C TRP A 25 11.36 2.39 6.63
N ASP A 26 11.27 3.14 5.52
CA ASP A 26 11.83 4.49 5.41
C ASP A 26 11.04 5.33 4.38
N ALA A 27 10.40 6.40 4.85
CA ALA A 27 9.54 7.25 4.02
C ALA A 27 10.30 8.04 2.94
N GLU A 28 11.57 8.39 3.16
CA GLU A 28 12.39 9.10 2.18
C GLU A 28 12.83 8.14 1.06
N LEU A 29 13.21 6.91 1.43
CA LEU A 29 13.50 5.87 0.44
C LEU A 29 12.23 5.49 -0.35
N ALA A 30 11.07 5.44 0.31
CA ALA A 30 9.79 5.26 -0.36
C ALA A 30 9.48 6.39 -1.35
N ALA A 31 9.69 7.64 -0.96
CA ALA A 31 9.51 8.80 -1.81
C ALA A 31 10.44 8.77 -3.04
N ALA A 32 11.72 8.43 -2.83
CA ALA A 32 12.70 8.28 -3.91
C ALA A 32 12.29 7.19 -4.91
N GLU A 33 11.79 6.06 -4.41
CA GLU A 33 11.33 4.95 -5.25
C GLU A 33 10.05 5.29 -6.03
N VAL A 34 9.11 6.03 -5.43
CA VAL A 34 7.94 6.58 -6.14
C VAL A 34 8.39 7.46 -7.30
N ARG A 35 9.27 8.44 -7.07
CA ARG A 35 9.78 9.34 -8.13
C ARG A 35 10.52 8.59 -9.23
N ARG A 36 11.36 7.61 -8.84
CA ARG A 36 12.09 6.75 -9.80
C ARG A 36 11.13 6.00 -10.72
N ASN A 37 10.08 5.40 -10.16
CA ASN A 37 9.12 4.63 -10.94
C ASN A 37 8.15 5.51 -11.73
N ALA A 38 7.78 6.68 -11.21
CA ALA A 38 7.01 7.68 -11.95
C ALA A 38 7.74 8.15 -13.23
N ALA A 39 9.05 8.38 -13.16
CA ALA A 39 9.88 8.72 -14.32
C ALA A 39 9.89 7.62 -15.41
N ARG A 40 9.53 6.39 -15.04
CA ARG A 40 9.41 5.22 -15.92
C ARG A 40 7.98 4.98 -16.42
N GLY A 41 7.04 5.86 -16.06
CA GLY A 41 5.63 5.77 -16.43
C GLY A 41 4.76 4.93 -15.49
N VAL A 42 5.27 4.50 -14.34
CA VAL A 42 4.46 3.84 -13.30
C VAL A 42 3.54 4.87 -12.66
N ARG A 43 2.27 4.50 -12.44
CA ARG A 43 1.22 5.42 -11.93
C ARG A 43 0.58 4.95 -10.63
N ALA A 44 1.02 3.83 -10.07
CA ALA A 44 0.51 3.28 -8.83
C ALA A 44 1.59 2.59 -8.00
N VAL A 45 1.44 2.66 -6.68
CA VAL A 45 2.32 2.04 -5.70
C VAL A 45 1.49 1.26 -4.68
N ALA A 46 2.00 0.11 -4.26
CA ALA A 46 1.40 -0.68 -3.20
C ALA A 46 1.86 -0.15 -1.83
N PHE A 47 0.91 0.09 -0.94
CA PHE A 47 1.15 0.50 0.45
C PHE A 47 0.40 -0.44 1.41
N SER A 48 0.97 -0.68 2.60
CA SER A 48 0.32 -1.56 3.58
C SER A 48 -0.89 -0.88 4.21
N GLU A 49 -1.99 -1.62 4.29
CA GLU A 49 -3.30 -1.05 4.58
C GLU A 49 -3.44 -0.46 6.00
N ILE A 50 -2.71 -1.00 6.99
CA ILE A 50 -2.65 -0.52 8.37
C ILE A 50 -1.19 -0.70 8.88
N PRO A 51 -0.31 0.29 8.66
CA PRO A 51 1.11 0.18 9.00
C PRO A 51 1.43 -0.10 10.49
N PRO A 52 0.65 0.40 11.48
CA PRO A 52 0.91 0.08 12.89
C PRO A 52 0.86 -1.40 13.23
N HIS A 53 0.12 -2.23 12.48
CA HIS A 53 0.14 -3.68 12.68
C HIS A 53 1.47 -4.34 12.30
N LEU A 54 2.27 -3.65 11.49
CA LEU A 54 3.64 -4.04 11.13
C LEU A 54 4.70 -3.38 12.01
N GLY A 55 4.30 -2.60 13.03
CA GLY A 55 5.22 -1.82 13.86
C GLY A 55 5.75 -0.54 13.21
N LEU A 56 5.09 -0.07 12.14
CA LEU A 56 5.43 1.16 11.43
C LEU A 56 4.58 2.36 11.92
N PRO A 57 4.99 3.62 11.65
CA PRO A 57 4.20 4.80 11.98
C PRO A 57 2.80 4.76 11.37
N SER A 58 1.80 5.31 12.06
CA SER A 58 0.43 5.40 11.53
C SER A 58 0.33 6.42 10.41
N ILE A 59 -0.71 6.32 9.57
CA ILE A 59 -0.96 7.30 8.49
C ILE A 59 -1.44 8.67 9.02
N HIS A 60 -1.78 8.75 10.30
CA HIS A 60 -2.15 9.99 10.98
C HIS A 60 -0.96 10.82 11.44
N ALA A 61 0.24 10.22 11.44
CA ALA A 61 1.48 10.88 11.81
C ALA A 61 2.15 11.54 10.61
N ASP A 62 3.10 12.43 10.87
CA ASP A 62 3.83 13.18 9.83
C ASP A 62 4.95 12.35 9.18
N ASP A 63 5.27 11.17 9.74
CA ASP A 63 6.35 10.29 9.27
C ASP A 63 6.24 9.91 7.80
N TRP A 64 5.02 9.85 7.25
CA TRP A 64 4.76 9.49 5.86
C TRP A 64 4.66 10.69 4.91
N ASP A 65 4.78 11.92 5.41
CA ASP A 65 4.66 13.14 4.60
C ASP A 65 5.62 13.15 3.38
N PRO A 66 6.89 12.70 3.45
CA PRO A 66 7.75 12.63 2.28
C PRO A 66 7.23 11.70 1.17
N PHE A 67 6.69 10.53 1.56
CA PHE A 67 6.09 9.57 0.64
C PHE A 67 4.81 10.13 0.02
N LEU A 68 3.93 10.71 0.84
CA LEU A 68 2.67 11.31 0.39
C LEU A 68 2.92 12.48 -0.57
N ALA A 69 3.89 13.33 -0.27
CA ALA A 69 4.31 14.43 -1.14
C ALA A 69 4.82 13.91 -2.50
N ALA A 70 5.66 12.87 -2.52
CA ALA A 70 6.12 12.26 -3.77
C ALA A 70 4.97 11.65 -4.59
N CYS A 71 3.99 11.03 -3.93
CA CYS A 71 2.78 10.53 -4.59
C CYS A 71 1.97 11.66 -5.22
N ASP A 72 1.77 12.77 -4.51
CA ASP A 72 1.07 13.96 -5.02
C ASP A 72 1.82 14.61 -6.20
N GLU A 73 3.12 14.89 -6.02
CA GLU A 73 4.01 15.48 -7.05
C GLU A 73 3.95 14.73 -8.39
N THR A 74 3.86 13.40 -8.32
CA THR A 74 3.91 12.51 -9.49
C THR A 74 2.55 12.05 -9.98
N GLY A 75 1.47 12.37 -9.24
CA GLY A 75 0.14 11.81 -9.47
C GLY A 75 0.12 10.28 -9.40
N THR A 76 0.90 9.70 -8.48
CA THR A 76 0.96 8.25 -8.22
C THR A 76 -0.15 7.83 -7.27
N VAL A 77 -0.98 6.89 -7.69
CA VAL A 77 -2.06 6.32 -6.88
C VAL A 77 -1.49 5.40 -5.81
N ILE A 78 -1.94 5.58 -4.57
CA ILE A 78 -1.67 4.67 -3.46
C ILE A 78 -2.72 3.58 -3.47
N ALA A 79 -2.30 2.33 -3.70
CA ALA A 79 -3.18 1.16 -3.71
C ALA A 79 -2.89 0.27 -2.50
N MET A 80 -3.94 -0.16 -1.82
CA MET A 80 -3.87 -1.03 -0.65
C MET A 80 -4.53 -2.38 -0.96
N HIS A 81 -3.87 -3.46 -0.59
CA HIS A 81 -4.41 -4.81 -0.72
C HIS A 81 -4.79 -5.37 0.66
N ILE A 82 -5.98 -5.98 0.75
CA ILE A 82 -6.46 -6.63 1.97
C ILE A 82 -5.46 -7.68 2.44
N GLY A 83 -5.13 -7.67 3.73
CA GLY A 83 -4.17 -8.60 4.35
C GLY A 83 -2.73 -8.11 4.33
N SER A 84 -2.42 -6.98 3.68
CA SER A 84 -1.07 -6.41 3.64
C SER A 84 -0.54 -5.93 5.00
N SER A 85 -1.42 -5.77 5.99
CA SER A 85 -1.07 -5.46 7.39
C SER A 85 -0.74 -6.69 8.23
N SER A 86 -0.78 -7.90 7.65
CA SER A 86 -0.53 -9.19 8.32
C SER A 86 -1.43 -9.47 9.53
N ARG A 87 -2.61 -8.82 9.61
CA ARG A 87 -3.57 -9.02 10.68
C ARG A 87 -4.93 -9.41 10.12
N MET A 88 -5.43 -10.56 10.58
CA MET A 88 -6.77 -11.02 10.28
C MET A 88 -7.75 -10.53 11.35
N PRO A 89 -8.94 -10.06 10.96
CA PRO A 89 -9.99 -9.75 11.91
C PRO A 89 -10.46 -11.04 12.61
N SER A 90 -10.81 -10.92 13.90
CA SER A 90 -11.41 -12.01 14.68
C SER A 90 -12.38 -11.43 15.70
N THR A 91 -13.34 -12.24 16.15
CA THR A 91 -14.31 -11.87 17.18
C THR A 91 -13.84 -12.18 18.60
N SER A 92 -13.02 -13.22 18.77
CA SER A 92 -12.46 -13.65 20.07
C SER A 92 -11.17 -14.45 19.86
N ALA A 93 -10.43 -14.69 20.95
CA ALA A 93 -9.15 -15.43 20.90
C ALA A 93 -9.33 -16.92 20.56
N ASP A 94 -10.49 -17.49 20.89
CA ASP A 94 -10.87 -18.89 20.68
C ASP A 94 -11.74 -19.10 19.42
N ALA A 95 -12.03 -18.03 18.67
CA ALA A 95 -12.80 -18.14 17.44
C ALA A 95 -12.10 -19.08 16.44
N PRO A 96 -12.85 -19.99 15.78
CA PRO A 96 -12.24 -20.88 14.80
C PRO A 96 -11.74 -20.08 13.58
N PRO A 97 -10.70 -20.57 12.85
CA PRO A 97 -10.11 -19.85 11.72
C PRO A 97 -11.12 -19.43 10.63
N ALA A 98 -12.20 -20.19 10.48
CA ALA A 98 -13.29 -19.87 9.55
C ALA A 98 -13.90 -18.48 9.82
N VAL A 99 -14.00 -18.04 11.08
CA VAL A 99 -14.53 -16.71 11.42
C VAL A 99 -13.68 -15.64 10.76
N GLY A 100 -12.37 -15.65 11.01
CA GLY A 100 -11.45 -14.67 10.45
C GLY A 100 -11.45 -14.68 8.93
N SER A 101 -11.43 -15.87 8.31
CA SER A 101 -11.54 -16.01 6.85
C SER A 101 -12.83 -15.39 6.29
N THR A 102 -13.98 -15.63 6.93
CA THR A 102 -15.27 -15.08 6.47
C THR A 102 -15.37 -13.58 6.65
N ILE A 103 -14.75 -13.00 7.69
CA ILE A 103 -14.79 -11.55 7.95
C ILE A 103 -13.61 -10.77 7.39
N THR A 104 -12.70 -11.42 6.64
CA THR A 104 -11.52 -10.77 6.01
C THR A 104 -11.85 -9.50 5.25
N PHE A 105 -13.02 -9.43 4.62
CA PHE A 105 -13.47 -8.25 3.89
C PHE A 105 -13.52 -6.99 4.77
N ALA A 106 -13.73 -7.13 6.08
CA ALA A 106 -13.81 -5.99 7.01
C ALA A 106 -12.51 -5.19 7.09
N ASN A 107 -11.34 -5.79 6.75
CA ASN A 107 -10.08 -5.06 6.70
C ASN A 107 -10.14 -3.89 5.72
N CYS A 108 -10.84 -4.02 4.58
CA CYS A 108 -10.95 -2.88 3.67
C CYS A 108 -11.74 -1.72 4.30
N CYS A 109 -12.73 -2.01 5.14
CA CYS A 109 -13.48 -0.99 5.86
C CYS A 109 -12.59 -0.28 6.89
N PHE A 110 -11.75 -1.04 7.62
CA PHE A 110 -10.81 -0.45 8.58
C PHE A 110 -9.83 0.48 7.87
N SER A 111 -9.15 -0.02 6.84
CA SER A 111 -8.16 0.74 6.07
C SER A 111 -8.79 1.98 5.41
N MET A 112 -9.99 1.85 4.83
CA MET A 112 -10.71 2.98 4.23
C MET A 112 -11.03 4.07 5.26
N VAL A 113 -11.56 3.69 6.43
CA VAL A 113 -11.91 4.67 7.47
C VAL A 113 -10.65 5.33 8.05
N ASP A 114 -9.57 4.56 8.23
CA ASP A 114 -8.32 5.09 8.76
C ASP A 114 -7.75 6.21 7.87
N TRP A 115 -7.73 5.96 6.56
CA TRP A 115 -7.28 6.95 5.56
C TRP A 115 -8.28 8.09 5.33
N LEU A 116 -9.58 7.82 5.36
CA LEU A 116 -10.60 8.88 5.19
C LEU A 116 -10.51 9.92 6.31
N MET A 117 -10.13 9.48 7.51
CA MET A 117 -10.05 10.31 8.70
C MET A 117 -8.63 10.84 8.98
N SER A 118 -7.67 10.61 8.09
CA SER A 118 -6.27 11.06 8.26
C SER A 118 -5.98 12.46 7.70
N GLY A 119 -7.00 13.14 7.15
CA GLY A 119 -6.87 14.50 6.62
C GLY A 119 -6.53 15.51 7.72
N LYS A 120 -5.52 16.35 7.46
CA LYS A 120 -5.08 17.46 8.31
C LYS A 120 -5.80 18.75 7.94
#